data_AF-A0A1M4MIQ2-F1
#
_entry.id   AF-A0A1M4MIQ2-F1
#
_cell.length_a   1.000
_cell.length_b   1.000
_cell.length_c   1.000
_cell.angle_alpha   90.00
_cell.angle_beta   90.00
_cell.angle_gamma   90.00
#
_symmetry.space_group_name_H-M   'P 1'
#
loop_
_entity.id
_entity.type
_entity.pdbx_description
1 polymer ?
#
loop_
_entity_poly.entity_id
_entity_poly.type
_entity_poly.pdbx_seq_one_letter_code
_entity_poly.pdbx_strand_id
1 'polypeptide(L)'
;MSRSIPLLVLGLTVAALICNIPAGAVVTPLPGQGNQTWILFGVHPNAKTNETITSFIAEHGEIRWHEGTYDHTHKYVYIVPANACEEQLVYLNRIADEHGGEPSIERIWIIGRDEAMPLAAELRFPKIFAKFPALSNDDGLRSYIENQSPNRYEEATSKPSRTQIYFISDTGVFTEYIVVLSGREIASTTYVSEENLTVGRAEAEAQALSGQFPGARVENIVLKIYGGDRTVWEITVRTGQKTDIVQIPSNLAPGQSLRTTAPGFGAAFVVIGVGAGFALCRRRG
;
A
#
# COMPACT_ATOMS: atom_id res chain seq x y z
N MET A 1 -4.35 64.29 -20.35
CA MET A 1 -3.80 63.31 -19.39
C MET A 1 -4.90 62.32 -19.01
N SER A 2 -4.56 61.05 -18.76
CA SER A 2 -5.44 59.96 -18.25
C SER A 2 -6.09 58.99 -19.26
N ARG A 3 -5.29 58.17 -19.94
CA ARG A 3 -5.72 56.83 -20.45
C ARG A 3 -4.60 55.77 -20.47
N SER A 4 -3.33 56.17 -20.30
CA SER A 4 -2.16 55.29 -20.36
C SER A 4 -1.78 54.64 -19.03
N ILE A 5 -2.30 55.11 -17.90
CA ILE A 5 -2.01 54.57 -16.56
C ILE A 5 -2.76 53.26 -16.25
N PRO A 6 -4.07 53.10 -16.56
CA PRO A 6 -4.76 51.84 -16.21
C PRO A 6 -4.31 50.64 -17.05
N LEU A 7 -3.89 50.85 -18.31
CA LEU A 7 -3.37 49.79 -19.18
C LEU A 7 -2.00 49.26 -18.73
N LEU A 8 -1.16 50.14 -18.18
CA LEU A 8 0.16 49.76 -17.65
C LEU A 8 0.03 48.97 -16.35
N VAL A 9 -0.93 49.33 -15.49
CA VAL A 9 -1.22 48.60 -14.25
C VAL A 9 -1.83 47.23 -14.53
N LEU A 10 -2.70 47.11 -15.54
CA LEU A 10 -3.27 45.82 -15.98
C LEU A 10 -2.20 44.91 -16.63
N GLY A 11 -1.30 45.48 -17.44
CA GLY A 11 -0.19 44.73 -18.05
C GLY A 11 0.80 44.18 -17.02
N LEU A 12 1.11 44.96 -15.98
CA LEU A 12 2.00 44.55 -14.89
C LEU A 12 1.38 43.51 -13.95
N THR A 13 0.05 43.54 -13.75
CA THR A 13 -0.63 42.52 -12.94
C THR A 13 -0.75 41.19 -13.67
N VAL A 14 -0.96 41.18 -14.99
CA VAL A 14 -0.95 39.94 -15.79
C VAL A 14 0.48 39.35 -15.86
N ALA A 15 1.51 40.17 -16.04
CA ALA A 15 2.90 39.70 -16.02
C ALA A 15 3.32 39.14 -14.64
N ALA A 16 2.91 39.77 -13.54
CA ALA A 16 3.19 39.30 -12.19
C ALA A 16 2.43 38.02 -11.81
N LEU A 17 1.27 37.75 -12.44
CA LEU A 17 0.55 36.48 -12.26
C LEU A 17 1.23 35.32 -13.01
N ILE A 18 1.84 35.59 -14.16
CA ILE A 18 2.55 34.57 -14.97
C ILE A 18 3.91 34.22 -14.36
N CYS A 19 4.58 35.16 -13.69
CA CYS A 19 5.92 34.95 -13.10
C CYS A 19 5.93 34.26 -11.72
N ASN A 20 4.77 33.96 -11.12
CA ASN A 20 4.68 33.27 -9.82
C ASN A 20 4.35 31.78 -9.93
N ILE A 21 4.36 31.21 -11.13
CA ILE A 21 4.29 29.76 -11.31
C ILE A 21 5.70 29.20 -11.04
N PRO A 22 5.91 28.39 -9.98
CA PRO A 22 7.21 27.74 -9.78
C PRO A 22 7.53 26.91 -11.03
N ALA A 23 8.80 26.91 -11.45
CA ALA A 23 9.30 26.30 -12.69
C ALA A 23 9.16 24.75 -12.79
N GLY A 24 8.26 24.15 -12.03
CA GLY A 24 7.88 22.75 -12.09
C GLY A 24 6.37 22.49 -11.88
N ALA A 25 5.53 23.52 -11.79
CA ALA A 25 4.08 23.33 -11.76
C ALA A 25 3.55 23.14 -13.18
N VAL A 26 3.56 21.89 -13.66
CA VAL A 26 2.70 21.49 -14.77
C VAL A 26 1.27 21.81 -14.33
N VAL A 27 0.65 22.79 -14.97
CA VAL A 27 -0.79 23.02 -14.86
C VAL A 27 -1.44 21.79 -15.48
N THR A 28 -1.75 20.78 -14.66
CA THR A 28 -2.59 19.67 -15.09
C THR A 28 -3.96 20.24 -15.43
N PRO A 29 -4.41 20.20 -16.70
CA PRO A 29 -5.75 20.60 -17.03
C PRO A 29 -6.74 19.71 -16.27
N LEU A 30 -7.88 20.28 -15.88
CA LEU A 30 -8.98 19.49 -15.31
C LEU A 30 -9.31 18.30 -16.23
N PRO A 31 -9.72 17.14 -15.67
CA PRO A 31 -10.12 15.99 -16.47
C PRO A 31 -11.15 16.40 -17.55
N GLY A 32 -10.81 16.18 -18.82
CA GLY A 32 -11.68 16.50 -19.97
C GLY A 32 -11.41 17.83 -20.70
N GLN A 33 -10.41 18.63 -20.30
CA GLN A 33 -9.95 19.78 -21.09
C GLN A 33 -8.63 19.50 -21.80
N GLY A 34 -8.55 19.79 -23.10
CA GLY A 34 -7.35 19.61 -23.92
C GLY A 34 -7.13 18.19 -24.45
N ASN A 35 -6.15 18.03 -25.35
CA ASN A 35 -5.80 16.73 -25.93
C ASN A 35 -5.21 15.83 -24.82
N GLN A 36 -6.03 14.89 -24.33
CA GLN A 36 -5.68 14.02 -23.19
C GLN A 36 -4.44 13.18 -23.44
N THR A 37 -4.22 12.72 -24.68
CA THR A 37 -3.01 11.99 -25.07
C THR A 37 -1.76 12.84 -24.91
N TRP A 38 -1.81 14.11 -25.31
CA TRP A 38 -0.68 15.03 -25.17
C TRP A 38 -0.38 15.34 -23.71
N ILE A 39 -1.43 15.51 -22.89
CA ILE A 39 -1.28 15.75 -21.45
C ILE A 39 -0.68 14.50 -20.80
N LEU A 40 -1.18 13.30 -21.12
CA LEU A 40 -0.62 12.02 -20.65
C LEU A 40 0.88 11.95 -20.95
N PHE A 41 1.30 12.20 -22.19
CA PHE A 41 2.72 12.14 -22.55
C PHE A 41 3.57 13.27 -21.98
N GLY A 42 2.95 14.37 -21.56
CA GLY A 42 3.64 15.44 -20.83
C GLY A 42 3.86 15.09 -19.35
N VAL A 43 2.92 14.38 -18.73
CA VAL A 43 3.03 13.94 -17.33
C VAL A 43 3.83 12.64 -17.20
N HIS A 44 3.63 11.73 -18.16
CA HIS A 44 4.22 10.39 -18.24
C HIS A 44 4.94 10.20 -19.58
N PRO A 45 6.11 10.83 -19.79
CA PRO A 45 6.83 10.74 -21.06
C PRO A 45 7.24 9.31 -21.42
N ASN A 46 7.45 8.41 -20.45
CA ASN A 46 7.77 7.02 -20.72
C ASN A 46 6.61 6.26 -21.40
N ALA A 47 5.37 6.73 -21.24
CA ALA A 47 4.21 6.17 -21.92
C ALA A 47 4.26 6.40 -23.45
N LYS A 48 4.89 7.50 -23.88
CA LYS A 48 5.03 7.85 -25.31
C LYS A 48 5.94 6.90 -26.07
N THR A 49 6.93 6.33 -25.38
CA THR A 49 7.90 5.39 -25.98
C THR A 49 7.49 3.93 -25.83
N ASN A 50 6.38 3.66 -25.14
CA ASN A 50 5.91 2.30 -24.91
C ASN A 50 4.97 1.84 -26.03
N GLU A 51 5.33 0.75 -26.72
CA GLU A 51 4.58 0.24 -27.88
C GLU A 51 3.16 -0.23 -27.53
N THR A 52 2.97 -0.89 -26.39
CA THR A 52 1.65 -1.36 -25.96
C THR A 52 0.71 -0.19 -25.68
N ILE A 53 1.18 0.84 -24.96
CA ILE A 53 0.38 2.02 -24.66
C ILE A 53 0.04 2.80 -25.92
N THR A 54 1.04 3.05 -26.77
CA THR A 54 0.84 3.82 -28.01
C THR A 54 -0.08 3.09 -28.98
N SER A 55 0.00 1.76 -29.07
CA SER A 55 -0.90 0.94 -29.88
C SER A 55 -2.34 0.98 -29.36
N PHE A 56 -2.55 0.84 -28.05
CA PHE A 56 -3.88 0.93 -27.43
C PHE A 56 -4.54 2.30 -27.69
N ILE A 57 -3.79 3.39 -27.53
CA ILE A 57 -4.30 4.74 -27.82
C ILE A 57 -4.62 4.90 -29.31
N ALA A 58 -3.77 4.38 -30.20
CA ALA A 58 -4.02 4.45 -31.64
C ALA A 58 -5.26 3.64 -32.06
N GLU A 59 -5.50 2.49 -31.43
CA GLU A 59 -6.66 1.63 -31.68
C GLU A 59 -7.97 2.27 -31.21
N HIS A 60 -7.99 2.85 -30.02
CA HIS A 60 -9.23 3.37 -29.42
C HIS A 60 -9.47 4.87 -29.65
N GLY A 61 -8.47 5.59 -30.15
CA GLY A 61 -8.56 7.01 -30.52
C GLY A 61 -8.56 7.93 -29.31
N GLU A 62 -9.69 8.62 -29.09
CA GLU A 62 -9.81 9.56 -27.97
C GLU A 62 -9.82 8.83 -26.62
N ILE A 63 -9.00 9.29 -25.69
CA ILE A 63 -8.85 8.70 -24.36
C ILE A 63 -9.14 9.72 -23.26
N ARG A 64 -9.38 9.22 -22.06
CA ARG A 64 -9.22 9.91 -20.78
C ARG A 64 -8.20 9.15 -19.96
N TRP A 65 -7.58 9.81 -19.00
CA TRP A 65 -6.65 9.13 -18.10
C TRP A 65 -6.70 9.74 -16.71
N HIS A 66 -6.30 8.94 -15.72
CA HIS A 66 -6.14 9.39 -14.34
C HIS A 66 -5.12 8.52 -13.62
N GLU A 67 -4.61 9.02 -12.51
CA GLU A 67 -3.71 8.29 -11.63
C GLU A 67 -4.49 7.69 -10.45
N GLY A 68 -4.11 6.49 -10.05
CA GLY A 68 -4.49 5.89 -8.78
C GLY A 68 -3.24 5.66 -7.94
N THR A 69 -3.28 6.03 -6.67
CA THR A 69 -2.17 5.70 -5.76
C THR A 69 -2.16 4.19 -5.57
N TYR A 70 -1.00 3.55 -5.77
CA TYR A 70 -0.80 2.14 -5.43
C TYR A 70 -0.09 2.03 -4.08
N ASP A 71 1.11 2.60 -3.98
CA ASP A 71 1.85 2.70 -2.74
C ASP A 71 2.75 3.95 -2.72
N HIS A 72 3.62 4.08 -1.72
CA HIS A 72 4.54 5.21 -1.57
C HIS A 72 5.68 5.23 -2.61
N THR A 73 5.82 4.18 -3.43
CA THR A 73 6.85 4.01 -4.45
C THR A 73 6.31 3.86 -5.86
N HIS A 74 5.02 3.52 -6.03
CA HIS A 74 4.39 3.31 -7.34
C HIS A 74 2.97 3.87 -7.37
N LYS A 75 2.51 4.19 -8.57
CA LYS A 75 1.13 4.57 -8.89
C LYS A 75 0.62 3.76 -10.07
N TYR A 76 -0.68 3.54 -10.11
CA TYR A 76 -1.37 3.11 -11.31
C TYR A 76 -1.68 4.32 -12.18
N VAL A 77 -1.58 4.14 -13.49
CA VAL A 77 -2.07 5.11 -14.46
C VAL A 77 -3.05 4.40 -15.37
N TYR A 78 -4.27 4.92 -15.37
CA TYR A 78 -5.41 4.38 -16.12
C TYR A 78 -5.57 5.17 -17.40
N ILE A 79 -5.70 4.47 -18.52
CA ILE A 79 -6.03 5.00 -19.83
C ILE A 79 -7.36 4.39 -20.24
N VAL A 80 -8.40 5.21 -20.22
CA VAL A 80 -9.78 4.81 -20.47
C VAL A 80 -10.21 5.36 -21.82
N PRO A 81 -10.53 4.52 -22.81
CA PRO A 81 -11.13 4.97 -24.06
C PRO A 81 -12.38 5.84 -23.83
N ALA A 82 -12.53 6.91 -24.59
CA ALA A 82 -13.71 7.78 -24.53
C ALA A 82 -14.94 7.13 -25.19
N ASN A 83 -14.72 6.15 -26.06
CA ASN A 83 -15.77 5.35 -26.68
C ASN A 83 -16.38 4.34 -25.68
N ALA A 84 -17.42 3.62 -26.10
CA ALA A 84 -18.07 2.60 -25.27
C ALA A 84 -17.28 1.28 -25.17
N CYS A 85 -15.94 1.32 -25.28
CA CYS A 85 -15.09 0.13 -25.17
C CYS A 85 -15.12 -0.42 -23.74
N GLU A 86 -15.34 -1.73 -23.59
CA GLU A 86 -15.41 -2.38 -22.28
C GLU A 86 -14.04 -2.56 -21.62
N GLU A 87 -12.96 -2.23 -22.33
CA GLU A 87 -11.58 -2.39 -21.88
C GLU A 87 -10.94 -1.04 -21.53
N GLN A 88 -9.98 -1.08 -20.61
CA GLN A 88 -9.08 0.02 -20.27
C GLN A 88 -7.66 -0.51 -20.16
N LEU A 89 -6.67 0.33 -20.47
CA LEU A 89 -5.27 0.02 -20.24
C LEU A 89 -4.87 0.61 -18.89
N VAL A 90 -4.22 -0.19 -18.06
CA VAL A 90 -3.62 0.29 -16.81
C VAL A 90 -2.17 -0.09 -16.79
N TYR A 91 -1.31 0.80 -16.32
CA TYR A 91 0.10 0.48 -16.10
C TYR A 91 0.56 0.87 -14.71
N LEU A 92 1.45 0.04 -14.14
CA LEU A 92 2.12 0.31 -12.88
C LEU A 92 3.37 1.12 -13.17
N ASN A 93 3.44 2.28 -12.55
CA ASN A 93 4.50 3.25 -12.76
C ASN A 93 5.21 3.54 -11.45
N ARG A 94 6.53 3.39 -11.43
CA ARG A 94 7.37 3.85 -10.34
C ARG A 94 7.28 5.36 -10.20
N ILE A 95 7.13 5.85 -8.96
CA ILE A 95 7.16 7.28 -8.65
C ILE A 95 8.61 7.75 -8.80
N ALA A 96 8.92 8.33 -9.97
CA ALA A 96 10.23 8.82 -10.34
C ALA A 96 10.10 10.02 -11.27
N ASP A 97 11.18 10.79 -11.43
CA ASP A 97 11.26 11.82 -12.47
C ASP A 97 11.50 11.18 -13.85
N GLU A 98 10.41 10.93 -14.57
CA GLU A 98 10.46 10.30 -15.90
C GLU A 98 11.16 11.17 -16.96
N HIS A 99 11.29 12.48 -16.74
CA HIS A 99 11.97 13.38 -17.68
C HIS A 99 13.49 13.19 -17.66
N GLY A 100 14.03 12.53 -16.63
CA GLY A 100 15.43 12.12 -16.54
C GLY A 100 15.81 10.97 -17.49
N GLY A 101 14.85 10.36 -18.19
CA GLY A 101 15.08 9.28 -19.14
C GLY A 101 15.17 7.89 -18.53
N GLU A 102 14.99 7.77 -17.21
CA GLU A 102 14.91 6.48 -16.52
C GLU A 102 13.55 5.81 -16.80
N PRO A 103 13.52 4.51 -17.16
CA PRO A 103 12.26 3.79 -17.33
C PRO A 103 11.51 3.70 -15.99
N SER A 104 10.22 4.03 -16.02
CA SER A 104 9.32 4.02 -14.84
C SER A 104 8.19 3.01 -14.95
N ILE A 105 7.82 2.60 -16.17
CA ILE A 105 6.72 1.69 -16.41
C ILE A 105 7.21 0.26 -16.18
N GLU A 106 6.67 -0.40 -15.17
CA GLU A 106 7.08 -1.75 -14.80
C GLU A 106 6.19 -2.81 -15.44
N ARG A 107 4.88 -2.55 -15.53
CA ARG A 107 3.90 -3.49 -16.08
C ARG A 107 2.71 -2.77 -16.71
N ILE A 108 2.08 -3.45 -17.65
CA ILE A 108 0.92 -2.99 -18.39
C ILE A 108 -0.11 -4.12 -18.42
N TRP A 109 -1.37 -3.76 -18.23
CA TRP A 109 -2.53 -4.63 -18.35
C TRP A 109 -3.58 -3.97 -19.22
N ILE A 110 -4.30 -4.79 -19.99
CA ILE A 110 -5.55 -4.41 -20.62
C ILE A 110 -6.60 -5.24 -19.89
N ILE A 111 -7.51 -4.56 -19.20
CA ILE A 111 -8.50 -5.19 -18.32
C ILE A 111 -9.89 -4.63 -18.63
N GLY A 112 -10.92 -5.36 -18.22
CA GLY A 112 -12.29 -4.83 -18.23
C GLY A 112 -12.41 -3.54 -17.40
N ARG A 113 -13.32 -2.65 -17.78
CA ARG A 113 -13.59 -1.39 -17.04
C ARG A 113 -13.95 -1.63 -15.57
N ASP A 114 -14.62 -2.75 -15.31
CA ASP A 114 -15.07 -3.18 -13.97
C ASP A 114 -14.22 -4.32 -13.38
N GLU A 115 -13.10 -4.67 -14.03
CA GLU A 115 -12.24 -5.75 -13.57
C GLU A 115 -11.32 -5.29 -12.41
N ALA A 116 -11.16 -6.15 -11.41
CA ALA A 116 -10.29 -5.88 -10.27
C ALA A 116 -8.83 -5.82 -10.71
N MET A 117 -8.10 -4.82 -10.24
CA MET A 117 -6.71 -4.61 -10.64
C MET A 117 -5.79 -5.70 -10.09
N PRO A 118 -4.89 -6.31 -10.90
CA PRO A 118 -3.80 -7.16 -10.41
C PRO A 118 -2.99 -6.44 -9.32
N LEU A 119 -2.82 -7.12 -8.19
CA LEU A 119 -2.16 -6.57 -7.00
C LEU A 119 -0.66 -6.45 -7.24
N ALA A 120 0.00 -5.34 -6.87
CA ALA A 120 1.46 -5.34 -6.96
C ALA A 120 2.14 -6.27 -5.93
N ALA A 121 1.42 -6.81 -4.95
CA ALA A 121 1.91 -7.95 -4.18
C ALA A 121 1.96 -9.25 -4.98
N GLU A 122 1.09 -9.47 -5.97
CA GLU A 122 1.26 -10.58 -6.93
C GLU A 122 2.54 -10.38 -7.75
N LEU A 123 2.95 -9.12 -7.96
CA LEU A 123 4.18 -8.81 -8.66
C LEU A 123 5.42 -8.95 -7.78
N ARG A 124 5.32 -8.52 -6.53
CA ARG A 124 6.39 -8.57 -5.53
C ARG A 124 6.59 -9.98 -4.98
N PHE A 125 5.50 -10.73 -4.82
CA PHE A 125 5.47 -12.07 -4.25
C PHE A 125 4.78 -13.09 -5.19
N PRO A 126 5.18 -13.21 -6.47
CA PRO A 126 4.46 -14.01 -7.46
C PRO A 126 4.35 -15.49 -7.07
N LYS A 127 5.35 -16.00 -6.35
CA LYS A 127 5.38 -17.40 -5.90
C LYS A 127 4.26 -17.71 -4.89
N ILE A 128 3.97 -16.81 -3.95
CA ILE A 128 2.97 -17.10 -2.90
C ILE A 128 1.55 -17.00 -3.45
N PHE A 129 1.28 -16.03 -4.31
CA PHE A 129 -0.01 -15.88 -4.99
C PHE A 129 -0.27 -17.01 -6.00
N ALA A 130 0.76 -17.49 -6.72
CA ALA A 130 0.62 -18.67 -7.57
C ALA A 130 0.33 -19.95 -6.75
N LYS A 131 0.95 -20.08 -5.57
CA LYS A 131 0.73 -21.22 -4.68
C LYS A 131 -0.65 -21.18 -4.02
N PHE A 132 -1.15 -19.98 -3.69
CA PHE A 132 -2.42 -19.76 -3.00
C PHE A 132 -3.26 -18.67 -3.71
N PRO A 133 -3.98 -19.01 -4.79
CA PRO A 133 -4.77 -18.04 -5.55
C PRO A 133 -5.88 -17.33 -4.76
N ALA A 134 -6.36 -17.93 -3.65
CA ALA A 134 -7.37 -17.31 -2.80
C ALA A 134 -6.92 -15.99 -2.17
N LEU A 135 -5.60 -15.77 -2.03
CA LEU A 135 -5.03 -14.52 -1.50
C LEU A 135 -5.40 -13.30 -2.35
N SER A 136 -5.54 -13.47 -3.66
CA SER A 136 -5.89 -12.37 -4.58
C SER A 136 -7.29 -11.79 -4.33
N ASN A 137 -8.17 -12.57 -3.70
CA ASN A 137 -9.57 -12.20 -3.47
C ASN A 137 -9.83 -11.67 -2.04
N ASP A 138 -8.79 -11.51 -1.21
CA ASP A 138 -8.96 -11.00 0.16
C ASP A 138 -8.85 -9.48 0.20
N ASP A 139 -9.98 -8.81 0.41
CA ASP A 139 -10.07 -7.33 0.45
C ASP A 139 -9.18 -6.73 1.55
N GLY A 140 -9.06 -7.40 2.70
CA GLY A 140 -8.24 -6.92 3.80
C GLY A 140 -6.74 -7.00 3.48
N LEU A 141 -6.29 -8.09 2.85
CA LEU A 141 -4.92 -8.25 2.39
C LEU A 141 -4.61 -7.22 1.31
N ARG A 142 -5.53 -7.04 0.36
CA ARG A 142 -5.43 -6.00 -0.67
C ARG A 142 -5.23 -4.63 -0.04
N SER A 143 -6.11 -4.24 0.88
CA SER A 143 -6.02 -2.95 1.57
C SER A 143 -4.71 -2.81 2.36
N TYR A 144 -4.25 -3.89 3.01
CA TYR A 144 -2.97 -3.89 3.71
C TYR A 144 -1.79 -3.69 2.76
N ILE A 145 -1.78 -4.39 1.62
CA ILE A 145 -0.73 -4.27 0.61
C ILE A 145 -0.62 -2.83 0.08
N GLU A 146 -1.75 -2.23 -0.26
CA GLU A 146 -1.82 -0.87 -0.80
C GLU A 146 -1.35 0.15 0.26
N ASN A 147 -1.78 0.01 1.52
CA ASN A 147 -1.49 0.99 2.56
C ASN A 147 -0.13 0.83 3.25
N GLN A 148 0.33 -0.41 3.44
CA GLN A 148 1.50 -0.74 4.25
C GLN A 148 2.68 -1.25 3.43
N SER A 149 2.44 -1.61 2.16
CA SER A 149 3.48 -1.95 1.18
C SER A 149 4.47 -3.01 1.69
N PRO A 150 4.00 -4.19 2.15
CA PRO A 150 4.85 -5.20 2.77
C PRO A 150 6.05 -5.54 1.90
N ASN A 151 7.22 -5.61 2.51
CA ASN A 151 8.49 -5.79 1.83
C ASN A 151 8.96 -7.25 1.81
N ARG A 152 8.37 -8.11 2.66
CA ARG A 152 8.61 -9.56 2.65
C ARG A 152 7.38 -10.35 3.09
N TYR A 153 7.44 -11.66 2.91
CA TYR A 153 6.46 -12.59 3.47
C TYR A 153 7.15 -13.79 4.11
N GLU A 154 6.47 -14.42 5.07
CA GLU A 154 6.88 -15.69 5.68
C GLU A 154 5.74 -16.71 5.59
N GLU A 155 6.10 -17.99 5.44
CA GLU A 155 5.14 -19.10 5.44
C GLU A 155 5.46 -20.04 6.61
N ALA A 156 4.49 -20.27 7.50
CA ALA A 156 4.59 -21.24 8.58
C ALA A 156 3.46 -22.27 8.53
N THR A 157 3.81 -23.55 8.54
CA THR A 157 2.83 -24.63 8.69
C THR A 157 2.57 -24.89 10.16
N SER A 158 1.38 -24.54 10.67
CA SER A 158 1.06 -24.71 12.10
C SER A 158 0.48 -26.09 12.42
N LYS A 159 -0.20 -26.73 11.46
CA LYS A 159 -0.80 -28.07 11.54
C LYS A 159 -0.83 -28.73 10.15
N PRO A 160 -1.00 -30.07 10.02
CA PRO A 160 -1.02 -30.77 8.73
C PRO A 160 -2.04 -30.22 7.70
N SER A 161 -3.01 -29.42 8.14
CA SER A 161 -4.05 -28.82 7.32
C SER A 161 -4.12 -27.29 7.37
N ARG A 162 -3.24 -26.60 8.13
CA ARG A 162 -3.26 -25.14 8.27
C ARG A 162 -1.91 -24.50 7.96
N THR A 163 -1.94 -23.59 7.00
CA THR A 163 -0.81 -22.75 6.60
C THR A 163 -1.07 -21.34 7.06
N GLN A 164 -0.07 -20.68 7.64
CA GLN A 164 -0.10 -19.27 8.00
C GLN A 164 0.87 -18.53 7.10
N ILE A 165 0.40 -17.44 6.50
CA ILE A 165 1.19 -16.57 5.65
C ILE A 165 1.23 -15.21 6.31
N TYR A 166 2.41 -14.70 6.56
CA TYR A 166 2.65 -13.42 7.19
C TYR A 166 3.14 -12.46 6.11
N PHE A 167 2.35 -11.45 5.78
CA PHE A 167 2.83 -10.32 4.98
C PHE A 167 3.34 -9.26 5.94
N ILE A 168 4.62 -8.89 5.81
CA ILE A 168 5.34 -8.12 6.81
C ILE A 168 5.80 -6.82 6.18
N SER A 169 5.51 -5.71 6.85
CA SER A 169 6.11 -4.41 6.59
C SER A 169 6.99 -4.06 7.79
N ASP A 170 8.31 -4.13 7.61
CA ASP A 170 9.30 -3.84 8.64
C ASP A 170 10.15 -2.59 8.33
N THR A 171 9.74 -1.83 7.32
CA THR A 171 10.27 -0.52 6.92
C THR A 171 9.45 0.59 7.57
N GLY A 172 9.85 1.02 8.77
CA GLY A 172 9.10 1.99 9.58
C GLY A 172 8.40 1.30 10.75
N VAL A 173 7.13 1.63 10.98
CA VAL A 173 6.30 0.96 12.00
C VAL A 173 6.08 -0.49 11.58
N PHE A 174 6.47 -1.43 12.44
CA PHE A 174 6.32 -2.85 12.16
C PHE A 174 4.84 -3.25 12.15
N THR A 175 4.38 -3.78 11.01
CA THR A 175 3.02 -4.30 10.86
C THR A 175 3.03 -5.66 10.18
N GLU A 176 2.03 -6.48 10.52
CA GLU A 176 1.82 -7.78 9.88
C GLU A 176 0.36 -7.98 9.53
N TYR A 177 0.13 -8.56 8.35
CA TYR A 177 -1.14 -9.13 7.97
C TYR A 177 -1.00 -10.65 7.84
N ILE A 178 -1.66 -11.36 8.74
CA ILE A 178 -1.54 -12.81 8.91
C ILE A 178 -2.75 -13.46 8.27
N VAL A 179 -2.52 -14.26 7.23
CA VAL A 179 -3.55 -15.05 6.58
C VAL A 179 -3.42 -16.51 7.01
N VAL A 180 -4.46 -17.04 7.63
CA VAL A 180 -4.56 -18.45 7.99
C VAL A 180 -5.36 -19.16 6.91
N LEU A 181 -4.73 -20.09 6.21
CA LEU A 181 -5.34 -20.95 5.21
C LEU A 181 -5.70 -22.30 5.81
N SER A 182 -6.86 -22.84 5.43
CA SER A 182 -7.24 -24.23 5.65
C SER A 182 -7.30 -24.93 4.29
N GLY A 183 -6.27 -25.71 3.97
CA GLY A 183 -6.07 -26.19 2.60
C GLY A 183 -5.71 -25.04 1.65
N ARG A 184 -6.60 -24.70 0.72
CA ARG A 184 -6.43 -23.60 -0.26
C ARG A 184 -7.35 -22.40 -0.03
N GLU A 185 -8.18 -22.45 1.00
CA GLU A 185 -9.14 -21.39 1.32
C GLU A 185 -8.68 -20.60 2.54
N ILE A 186 -9.02 -19.31 2.56
CA ILE A 186 -8.77 -18.43 3.70
C ILE A 186 -9.73 -18.79 4.83
N ALA A 187 -9.18 -19.20 5.98
CA ALA A 187 -9.94 -19.53 7.17
C ALA A 187 -10.10 -18.31 8.09
N SER A 188 -9.07 -17.47 8.17
CA SER A 188 -9.12 -16.20 8.89
C SER A 188 -7.98 -15.28 8.48
N THR A 189 -8.16 -13.99 8.67
CA THR A 189 -7.11 -12.99 8.53
C THR A 189 -6.99 -12.19 9.82
N THR A 190 -5.78 -11.75 10.16
CA THR A 190 -5.53 -10.90 11.33
C THR A 190 -4.53 -9.82 11.00
N TYR A 191 -4.86 -8.56 11.32
CA TYR A 191 -3.93 -7.44 11.24
C TYR A 191 -3.33 -7.12 12.60
N VAL A 192 -2.01 -6.90 12.65
CA VAL A 192 -1.29 -6.49 13.85
C VAL A 192 -0.35 -5.32 13.51
N SER A 193 -0.30 -4.33 14.40
CA SER A 193 0.69 -3.24 14.39
C SER A 193 1.44 -3.29 15.70
N GLU A 194 2.76 -3.06 15.68
CA GLU A 194 3.56 -2.99 16.90
C GLU A 194 3.11 -1.89 17.86
N GLU A 195 2.46 -0.84 17.35
CA GLU A 195 1.90 0.24 18.17
C GLU A 195 0.77 -0.23 19.10
N ASN A 196 0.15 -1.36 18.76
CA ASN A 196 -0.91 -1.96 19.56
C ASN A 196 -0.37 -2.93 20.62
N LEU A 197 0.95 -3.07 20.74
CA LEU A 197 1.60 -4.06 21.59
C LEU A 197 2.24 -3.43 22.83
N THR A 198 2.36 -4.20 23.91
CA THR A 198 3.04 -3.76 25.14
C THR A 198 4.55 -3.69 25.01
N VAL A 199 5.12 -4.55 24.15
CA VAL A 199 6.56 -4.59 23.83
C VAL A 199 6.71 -4.38 22.33
N GLY A 200 7.34 -3.27 21.94
CA GLY A 200 7.62 -2.96 20.53
C GLY A 200 8.80 -3.76 19.98
N ARG A 201 9.02 -3.67 18.66
CA ARG A 201 10.08 -4.42 17.97
C ARG A 201 11.46 -4.21 18.59
N ALA A 202 11.87 -2.96 18.76
CA ALA A 202 13.22 -2.62 19.25
C ALA A 202 13.50 -3.18 20.64
N GLU A 203 12.50 -3.17 21.53
CA GLU A 203 12.63 -3.74 22.87
C GLU A 203 12.69 -5.27 22.81
N ALA A 204 11.85 -5.91 21.98
CA ALA A 204 11.87 -7.35 21.81
C ALA A 204 13.22 -7.85 21.25
N GLU A 205 13.78 -7.15 20.26
CA GLU A 205 15.11 -7.46 19.71
C GLU A 205 16.21 -7.33 20.78
N ALA A 206 16.17 -6.26 21.59
CA ALA A 206 17.11 -6.07 22.69
C ALA A 206 17.01 -7.18 23.74
N GLN A 207 15.79 -7.60 24.10
CA GLN A 207 15.55 -8.72 25.01
C GLN A 207 16.02 -10.05 24.41
N ALA A 208 15.83 -10.29 23.12
CA ALA A 208 16.26 -11.53 22.46
C ALA A 208 17.80 -11.66 22.37
N LEU A 209 18.51 -10.54 22.25
CA LEU A 209 19.97 -10.50 22.27
C LEU A 209 20.54 -10.48 23.70
N SER A 210 19.72 -10.18 24.71
CA SER A 210 20.14 -10.20 26.12
C SER A 210 20.54 -11.61 26.53
N GLY A 211 21.79 -11.78 26.98
CA GLY A 211 22.34 -13.07 27.36
C GLY A 211 22.86 -13.93 26.20
N GLN A 212 22.82 -13.43 24.96
CA GLN A 212 23.46 -14.08 23.82
C GLN A 212 24.97 -13.81 23.78
N PHE A 213 25.72 -14.65 23.07
CA PHE A 213 27.16 -14.45 22.92
C PHE A 213 27.47 -13.14 22.16
N PRO A 214 28.63 -12.50 22.45
CA PRO A 214 29.10 -11.34 21.69
C PRO A 214 29.16 -11.66 20.19
N GLY A 215 28.44 -10.87 19.38
CA GLY A 215 28.33 -11.07 17.92
C GLY A 215 27.05 -11.79 17.46
N ALA A 216 26.14 -12.13 18.38
CA ALA A 216 24.80 -12.55 18.01
C ALA A 216 24.04 -11.43 17.27
N ARG A 217 23.24 -11.81 16.27
CA ARG A 217 22.43 -10.87 15.48
C ARG A 217 21.04 -11.42 15.21
N VAL A 218 20.06 -10.53 15.12
CA VAL A 218 18.71 -10.88 14.67
C VAL A 218 18.72 -11.13 13.16
N GLU A 219 18.16 -12.25 12.73
CA GLU A 219 18.03 -12.63 11.32
C GLU A 219 16.61 -12.55 10.81
N ASN A 220 15.65 -12.86 11.67
CA ASN A 220 14.23 -12.78 11.35
C ASN A 220 13.44 -12.42 12.60
N ILE A 221 12.32 -11.75 12.41
CA ILE A 221 11.36 -11.39 13.45
C ILE A 221 9.96 -11.49 12.87
N VAL A 222 9.06 -12.18 13.57
CA VAL A 222 7.65 -12.30 13.19
C VAL A 222 6.74 -12.19 14.42
N LEU A 223 5.50 -11.74 14.26
CA LEU A 223 4.48 -11.74 15.31
C LEU A 223 3.60 -12.99 15.21
N LYS A 224 3.72 -13.88 16.20
CA LYS A 224 2.85 -15.04 16.32
C LYS A 224 1.71 -14.79 17.29
N ILE A 225 0.51 -15.11 16.82
CA ILE A 225 -0.71 -15.10 17.63
C ILE A 225 -1.03 -16.53 18.03
N TYR A 226 -0.96 -16.81 19.32
CA TYR A 226 -1.42 -18.06 19.92
C TYR A 226 -2.85 -17.89 20.44
N GLY A 227 -3.54 -19.01 20.71
CA GLY A 227 -4.91 -18.99 21.24
C GLY A 227 -5.03 -18.15 22.51
N GLY A 228 -6.16 -17.44 22.65
CA GLY A 228 -6.42 -16.54 23.78
C GLY A 228 -5.74 -15.17 23.66
N ASP A 229 -5.63 -14.63 22.45
CA ASP A 229 -5.04 -13.31 22.11
C ASP A 229 -3.59 -13.11 22.56
N ARG A 230 -2.90 -14.22 22.89
CA ARG A 230 -1.50 -14.19 23.27
C ARG A 230 -0.65 -13.91 22.04
N THR A 231 -0.15 -12.69 21.96
CA THR A 231 0.74 -12.25 20.89
C THR A 231 2.20 -12.33 21.38
N VAL A 232 3.09 -12.82 20.51
CA VAL A 232 4.48 -13.13 20.84
C VAL A 232 5.37 -12.74 19.67
N TRP A 233 6.45 -12.01 19.94
CA TRP A 233 7.54 -11.87 18.99
C TRP A 233 8.35 -13.16 18.94
N GLU A 234 8.40 -13.79 17.77
CA GLU A 234 9.32 -14.89 17.52
C GLU A 234 10.53 -14.36 16.75
N ILE A 235 11.69 -14.36 17.42
CA ILE A 235 12.92 -13.75 16.93
C ILE A 235 13.93 -14.85 16.66
N THR A 236 14.37 -14.95 15.41
CA THR A 236 15.43 -15.84 14.99
C THR A 236 16.77 -15.13 15.16
N VAL A 237 17.61 -15.63 16.06
CA VAL A 237 18.93 -15.08 16.36
C VAL A 237 20.01 -16.02 15.83
N ARG A 238 20.99 -15.48 15.12
CA ARG A 238 22.19 -16.23 14.70
C ARG A 238 23.37 -15.84 15.55
N THR A 239 24.03 -16.86 16.07
CA THR A 239 25.24 -16.79 16.88
C THR A 239 26.30 -17.70 16.27
N GLY A 240 27.21 -17.11 15.48
CA GLY A 240 28.15 -17.89 14.67
C GLY A 240 27.42 -18.74 13.62
N GLN A 241 27.56 -20.07 13.69
CA GLN A 241 26.85 -21.02 12.82
C GLN A 241 25.52 -21.53 13.42
N LYS A 242 25.21 -21.18 14.67
CA LYS A 242 23.99 -21.64 15.34
C LYS A 242 22.87 -20.62 15.15
N THR A 243 21.66 -21.12 14.89
CA THR A 243 20.44 -20.32 14.85
C THR A 243 19.52 -20.78 15.97
N ASP A 244 19.07 -19.85 16.80
CA ASP A 244 18.16 -20.08 17.91
C ASP A 244 16.89 -19.24 17.73
N ILE A 245 15.75 -19.73 18.20
CA ILE A 245 14.47 -19.03 18.17
C ILE A 245 14.15 -18.58 19.60
N VAL A 246 14.02 -17.26 19.79
CA VAL A 246 13.65 -16.65 21.06
C VAL A 246 12.22 -16.13 20.98
N GLN A 247 11.42 -16.42 21.99
CA GLN A 247 10.03 -15.97 22.06
C GLN A 247 9.89 -14.90 23.14
N ILE A 248 9.55 -13.67 22.73
CA ILE A 248 9.31 -12.55 23.64
C ILE A 248 7.80 -12.27 23.68
N PRO A 249 7.11 -12.50 24.80
CA PRO A 249 5.69 -12.19 24.93
C PRO A 249 5.44 -10.69 24.71
N SER A 250 4.46 -10.38 23.86
CA SER A 250 4.00 -9.01 23.66
C SER A 250 2.50 -9.01 23.58
N ASN A 251 1.86 -8.80 24.72
CA ASN A 251 0.40 -8.76 24.78
C ASN A 251 -0.11 -7.49 24.08
N LEU A 252 -1.39 -7.48 23.76
CA LEU A 252 -2.04 -6.24 23.31
C LEU A 252 -1.98 -5.20 24.43
N ALA A 253 -1.71 -3.95 24.05
CA ALA A 253 -1.79 -2.82 24.95
C ALA A 253 -3.23 -2.69 25.52
N PRO A 254 -3.40 -2.16 26.75
CA PRO A 254 -4.72 -2.01 27.34
C PRO A 254 -5.69 -1.24 26.43
N GLY A 255 -6.87 -1.82 26.17
CA GLY A 255 -7.88 -1.24 25.29
C GLY A 255 -7.73 -1.60 23.80
N GLN A 256 -6.69 -2.34 23.42
CA GLN A 256 -6.53 -2.88 22.07
C GLN A 256 -7.10 -4.29 21.96
N SER A 257 -7.59 -4.63 20.76
CA SER A 257 -8.09 -5.96 20.40
C SER A 257 -7.57 -6.35 19.02
N LEU A 258 -7.27 -7.63 18.81
CA LEU A 258 -6.92 -8.14 17.49
C LEU A 258 -8.11 -8.00 16.54
N ARG A 259 -7.84 -7.45 15.35
CA ARG A 259 -8.82 -7.42 14.26
C ARG A 259 -8.69 -8.70 13.46
N THR A 260 -9.43 -9.73 13.89
CA THR A 260 -9.50 -11.02 13.18
C THR A 260 -10.81 -11.12 12.42
N THR A 261 -10.74 -11.38 11.12
CA THR A 261 -11.90 -11.58 10.26
C THR A 261 -11.92 -13.02 9.77
N ALA A 262 -13.10 -13.66 9.78
CA ALA A 262 -13.31 -15.00 9.24
C ALA A 262 -14.39 -14.91 8.14
N PRO A 263 -14.19 -15.55 6.98
CA PRO A 263 -15.21 -15.56 5.94
C PRO A 263 -16.50 -16.20 6.46
N GLY A 264 -17.63 -15.50 6.28
CA GLY A 264 -18.96 -15.96 6.67
C GLY A 264 -19.51 -15.41 8.00
N PHE A 265 -18.70 -14.70 8.80
CA PHE A 265 -19.19 -13.89 9.92
C PHE A 265 -19.17 -12.42 9.52
N GLY A 266 -20.36 -11.86 9.28
CA GLY A 266 -20.54 -10.46 8.90
C GLY A 266 -19.81 -9.53 9.86
N ALA A 267 -18.99 -8.63 9.29
CA ALA A 267 -18.25 -7.63 10.02
C ALA A 267 -19.19 -6.74 10.86
N ALA A 268 -19.21 -6.96 12.17
CA ALA A 268 -19.69 -5.95 13.11
C ALA A 268 -18.59 -4.89 13.24
N PHE A 269 -18.66 -3.85 12.41
CA PHE A 269 -17.86 -2.65 12.59
C PHE A 269 -18.18 -2.01 13.95
N VAL A 270 -17.18 -1.89 14.81
CA VAL A 270 -17.17 -0.87 15.87
C VAL A 270 -16.02 0.07 15.56
N VAL A 271 -16.36 1.21 14.96
CA VAL A 271 -15.51 2.40 14.94
C VAL A 271 -15.53 2.98 16.35
N ILE A 272 -14.42 2.89 17.07
CA ILE A 272 -14.14 3.83 18.17
C ILE A 272 -12.83 4.53 17.83
N GLY A 273 -12.98 5.63 17.09
CA GLY A 273 -12.01 6.72 17.14
C GLY A 273 -12.17 7.45 18.47
N VAL A 274 -11.06 7.56 19.20
CA VAL A 274 -10.95 8.38 20.41
C VAL A 274 -11.16 9.85 20.04
N GLY A 275 -12.06 10.55 20.74
CA GLY A 275 -12.01 12.01 20.85
C GLY A 275 -13.35 12.76 20.78
N ALA A 276 -14.15 12.70 21.83
CA ALA A 276 -14.97 13.84 22.28
C ALA A 276 -15.47 13.56 23.70
N GLY A 277 -14.93 14.29 24.68
CA GLY A 277 -15.41 14.25 26.05
C GLY A 277 -16.81 14.88 26.16
N PHE A 278 -17.70 14.19 26.85
CA PHE A 278 -18.80 14.83 27.56
C PHE A 278 -18.84 14.25 28.98
N ALA A 279 -18.21 14.97 29.89
CA ALA A 279 -18.63 14.96 31.27
C ALA A 279 -20.06 15.53 31.31
N LEU A 280 -21.01 14.81 31.89
CA LEU A 280 -22.16 15.45 32.52
C LEU A 280 -22.67 14.63 33.70
N CYS A 281 -22.80 15.37 34.78
CA CYS A 281 -22.92 14.96 36.16
C CYS A 281 -24.10 14.02 36.48
N ARG A 282 -23.78 13.07 37.34
CA ARG A 282 -24.62 12.49 38.39
C ARG A 282 -25.61 13.52 38.98
N ARG A 283 -26.91 13.19 39.03
CA ARG A 283 -27.78 13.66 40.12
C ARG A 283 -28.80 12.60 40.53
N ARG A 284 -28.82 12.35 41.83
CA ARG A 284 -29.81 11.58 42.58
C ARG A 284 -31.21 12.19 42.42
N GLY A 285 -32.21 11.30 42.35
CA GLY A 285 -33.63 11.50 42.58
C GLY A 285 -34.24 10.13 42.76
#